data_AF-A0A3B9L656-F1
#
_entry.id   AF-A0A3B9L656-F1
#
_cell.length_a   1.000
_cell.length_b   1.000
_cell.length_c   1.000
_cell.angle_alpha   90.00
_cell.angle_beta   90.00
_cell.angle_gamma   90.00
#
_symmetry.space_group_name_H-M   'P 1'
#
loop_
_entity.id
_entity.type
_entity.pdbx_description
1 polymer ?
#
loop_
_entity_poly.entity_id
_entity_poly.type
_entity_poly.pdbx_seq_one_letter_code
_entity_poly.pdbx_strand_id
1 'polypeptide(L)'
;MSNMILLGTRKGTVIFDRIDSNWQPRPIMHAGIPVCYATRDPRDGTLWASLDHGHWGPKLSRSHDDGVTWEDVMSVKYPKDARYIVKYMPSPDFNPESPTAQPEYANATVYKIWNIAFGNAHQPGRLYAGTIPGGLFVSDDGGNTWELNRPLWNHHSRGGDLFAGDATTENRWY
;
A
#
# COMPACT_ATOMS: atom_id res chain seq x y z
N MET A 1 -27.22 5.83 -4.78
CA MET A 1 -26.26 6.53 -3.87
C MET A 1 -25.81 5.52 -2.84
N SER A 2 -24.54 5.54 -2.42
CA SER A 2 -24.06 4.65 -1.34
C SER A 2 -24.75 4.99 -0.03
N ASN A 3 -25.20 3.99 0.72
CA ASN A 3 -25.75 4.13 2.07
C ASN A 3 -24.68 4.02 3.16
N MET A 4 -23.41 3.99 2.77
CA MET A 4 -22.26 3.81 3.67
C MET A 4 -21.16 4.83 3.35
N ILE A 5 -20.56 5.41 4.39
CA ILE A 5 -19.27 6.10 4.35
C ILE A 5 -18.28 5.28 5.20
N LEU A 6 -17.15 4.92 4.60
CA LEU A 6 -16.05 4.19 5.25
C LEU A 6 -14.84 5.12 5.40
N LEU A 7 -14.30 5.24 6.60
CA LEU A 7 -13.21 6.15 6.94
C LEU A 7 -12.08 5.42 7.65
N GLY A 8 -10.86 5.61 7.17
CA GLY A 8 -9.64 5.32 7.93
C GLY A 8 -9.22 6.54 8.75
N THR A 9 -8.91 6.35 10.03
CA THR A 9 -8.49 7.44 10.92
C THR A 9 -7.23 7.05 11.68
N ARG A 10 -6.59 8.01 12.36
CA ARG A 10 -5.49 7.72 13.30
C ARG A 10 -5.92 6.91 14.53
N LYS A 11 -7.21 6.67 14.72
CA LYS A 11 -7.78 5.98 15.89
C LYS A 11 -8.49 4.67 15.55
N GLY A 12 -8.61 4.32 14.27
CA GLY A 12 -9.32 3.13 13.81
C GLY A 12 -10.13 3.37 12.54
N THR A 13 -10.90 2.36 12.15
CA THR A 13 -11.89 2.42 11.06
C THR A 13 -13.23 2.90 11.60
N VAL A 14 -13.84 3.88 10.93
CA VAL A 14 -15.18 4.37 11.26
C VAL A 14 -16.10 4.18 10.06
N ILE A 15 -17.29 3.64 10.31
CA ILE A 15 -18.34 3.47 9.31
C ILE A 15 -19.53 4.33 9.71
N PHE A 16 -20.12 5.05 8.76
CA PHE A 16 -21.41 5.70 8.92
C PHE A 16 -22.42 5.07 7.98
N ASP A 17 -23.60 4.74 8.51
CA ASP A 17 -24.74 4.28 7.72
C ASP A 17 -25.72 5.43 7.49
N ARG A 18 -26.36 5.42 6.33
CA ARG A 18 -27.47 6.30 6.03
C ARG A 18 -28.79 5.65 6.42
N ILE A 19 -29.45 6.19 7.44
CA ILE A 19 -30.73 5.72 7.98
C ILE A 19 -31.68 6.92 8.01
N ASP A 20 -32.83 6.82 7.33
CA ASP A 20 -33.85 7.88 7.26
C ASP A 20 -33.29 9.27 6.91
N SER A 21 -32.44 9.33 5.90
CA SER A 21 -31.71 10.53 5.46
C SER A 21 -30.67 11.10 6.44
N ASN A 22 -30.50 10.49 7.61
CA ASN A 22 -29.49 10.85 8.60
C ASN A 22 -28.28 9.91 8.52
N TRP A 23 -27.10 10.40 8.89
CA TRP A 23 -25.88 9.59 9.01
C TRP A 23 -25.67 9.19 10.46
N GLN A 24 -25.55 7.88 10.73
CA GLN A 24 -25.30 7.35 12.07
C GLN A 24 -23.96 6.59 12.10
N PRO A 25 -23.04 6.92 13.03
CA PRO A 25 -21.78 6.20 13.15
C PRO A 25 -21.98 4.83 13.80
N ARG A 26 -21.23 3.85 13.31
CA ARG A 26 -21.01 2.57 14.00
C ARG A 26 -19.93 2.70 15.09
N PRO A 27 -19.83 1.74 16.01
CA PRO A 27 -18.66 1.61 16.87
C PRO A 27 -17.35 1.61 16.06
N ILE A 28 -16.29 2.17 16.65
CA ILE A 28 -14.98 2.22 16.00
C ILE A 28 -14.36 0.82 15.94
N MET A 29 -13.94 0.40 14.75
CA MET A 29 -13.20 -0.84 14.53
C MET A 29 -11.69 -0.56 14.52
N HIS A 30 -10.86 -1.56 14.79
CA HIS A 30 -9.41 -1.40 14.92
C HIS A 30 -9.03 -0.28 15.92
N ALA A 31 -9.73 -0.20 17.06
CA ALA A 31 -9.60 0.89 18.01
C ALA A 31 -8.14 1.08 18.47
N GLY A 32 -7.63 2.30 18.34
CA GLY A 32 -6.25 2.65 18.70
C GLY A 32 -5.21 2.33 17.63
N ILE A 33 -5.59 1.64 16.54
CA ILE A 33 -4.70 1.34 15.41
C ILE A 33 -4.94 2.39 14.32
N PRO A 34 -3.91 3.12 13.87
CA PRO A 34 -4.05 4.02 12.73
C PRO A 34 -4.39 3.26 11.45
N VAL A 35 -5.38 3.76 10.71
CA VAL A 35 -5.83 3.21 9.43
C VAL A 35 -5.53 4.23 8.34
N CYS A 36 -4.56 3.91 7.49
CA CYS A 36 -4.09 4.81 6.44
C CYS A 36 -5.11 4.97 5.30
N TYR A 37 -5.76 3.87 4.94
CA TYR A 37 -6.71 3.79 3.85
C TYR A 37 -7.78 2.76 4.20
N ALA A 38 -9.02 3.08 3.87
CA ALA A 38 -10.14 2.15 3.99
C ALA A 38 -11.01 2.31 2.74
N THR A 39 -11.45 1.20 2.16
CA THR A 39 -12.20 1.20 0.91
C THR A 39 -13.11 -0.01 0.82
N ARG A 40 -14.10 0.06 -0.05
CA ARG A 40 -15.02 -1.04 -0.34
C ARG A 40 -14.76 -1.52 -1.77
N ASP A 41 -14.56 -2.82 -1.92
CA ASP A 41 -14.49 -3.42 -3.25
C ASP A 41 -15.86 -3.29 -3.92
N PRO A 42 -15.98 -2.58 -5.06
CA PRO A 42 -17.26 -2.38 -5.72
C PRO A 42 -17.80 -3.66 -6.38
N ARG A 43 -17.01 -4.73 -6.47
CA ARG A 43 -17.35 -5.97 -7.16
C ARG A 43 -18.16 -6.92 -6.28
N ASP A 44 -17.74 -7.09 -5.03
CA ASP A 44 -18.33 -8.04 -4.06
C ASP A 44 -18.78 -7.38 -2.75
N GLY A 45 -18.41 -6.11 -2.52
CA GLY A 45 -18.77 -5.36 -1.32
C GLY A 45 -17.82 -5.55 -0.14
N THR A 46 -16.74 -6.35 -0.27
CA THR A 46 -15.75 -6.56 0.79
C THR A 46 -15.15 -5.23 1.24
N LEU A 47 -15.14 -4.97 2.55
CA LEU A 47 -14.49 -3.80 3.11
C LEU A 47 -13.02 -4.12 3.40
N TRP A 48 -12.14 -3.16 3.13
CA TRP A 48 -10.71 -3.28 3.35
C TRP A 48 -10.19 -2.12 4.18
N ALA A 49 -9.22 -2.39 5.06
CA ALA A 49 -8.53 -1.41 5.88
C ALA A 49 -7.02 -1.70 5.90
N SER A 50 -6.21 -0.68 5.63
CA SER A 50 -4.75 -0.75 5.75
C SER A 50 -4.32 -0.25 7.13
N LEU A 51 -3.91 -1.18 8.00
CA LEU A 51 -3.56 -0.94 9.38
C LEU A 51 -2.07 -0.62 9.51
N ASP A 52 -1.75 0.44 10.26
CA ASP A 52 -0.37 0.90 10.53
C ASP A 52 -0.02 0.61 11.99
N HIS A 53 0.28 -0.67 12.30
CA HIS A 53 0.65 -1.05 13.66
C HIS A 53 2.06 -0.55 14.00
N GLY A 54 2.18 0.23 15.07
CA GLY A 54 3.47 0.79 15.49
C GLY A 54 4.54 -0.26 15.85
N HIS A 55 4.14 -1.44 16.34
CA HIS A 55 5.08 -2.50 16.77
C HIS A 55 5.19 -3.69 15.81
N TRP A 56 4.08 -4.08 15.18
CA TRP A 56 4.02 -5.30 14.35
C TRP A 56 4.11 -5.02 12.85
N GLY A 57 4.20 -3.75 12.48
CA GLY A 57 4.26 -3.30 11.09
C GLY A 57 2.90 -3.33 10.38
N PRO A 58 2.87 -2.93 9.10
CA PRO A 58 1.64 -2.78 8.35
C PRO A 58 0.92 -4.09 8.10
N LYS A 59 -0.41 -4.03 8.19
CA LYS A 59 -1.30 -5.14 7.90
C LYS A 59 -2.46 -4.70 7.04
N LEU A 60 -3.06 -5.66 6.35
CA LEU A 60 -4.36 -5.48 5.72
C LEU A 60 -5.37 -6.26 6.54
N SER A 61 -6.53 -5.64 6.75
CA SER A 61 -7.68 -6.31 7.33
C SER A 61 -8.87 -6.17 6.38
N ARG A 62 -9.71 -7.21 6.29
CA ARG A 62 -10.91 -7.20 5.46
C ARG A 62 -12.13 -7.70 6.22
N SER A 63 -13.30 -7.29 5.74
CA SER A 63 -14.61 -7.72 6.25
C SER A 63 -15.52 -8.10 5.09
N HIS A 64 -16.18 -9.25 5.23
CA HIS A 64 -17.16 -9.80 4.28
C HIS A 64 -18.61 -9.65 4.74
N ASP A 65 -18.83 -9.07 5.92
CA ASP A 65 -20.13 -8.92 6.56
C ASP A 65 -20.45 -7.45 6.86
N ASP A 66 -20.13 -6.57 5.89
CA ASP A 66 -20.32 -5.12 5.96
C ASP A 66 -19.67 -4.45 7.18
N GLY A 67 -18.58 -5.01 7.72
CA GLY A 67 -17.79 -4.42 8.79
C GLY A 67 -18.15 -4.89 10.19
N VAL A 68 -18.98 -5.95 10.34
CA VAL A 68 -19.32 -6.55 11.63
C VAL A 68 -18.13 -7.32 12.20
N THR A 69 -17.48 -8.14 11.37
CA THR A 69 -16.24 -8.86 11.72
C THR A 69 -15.14 -8.54 10.73
N TRP A 70 -13.89 -8.57 11.22
CA TRP A 70 -12.70 -8.23 10.45
C TRP A 70 -11.64 -9.31 10.67
N GLU A 71 -10.99 -9.72 9.59
CA GLU A 71 -9.88 -10.67 9.61
C GLU A 71 -8.60 -10.01 9.09
N ASP A 72 -7.48 -10.30 9.74
CA ASP A 72 -6.16 -9.94 9.23
C ASP A 72 -5.82 -10.84 8.04
N VAL A 73 -5.39 -10.25 6.92
CA VAL A 73 -4.81 -11.02 5.81
C VAL A 73 -3.28 -10.97 5.88
N MET A 74 -2.63 -11.89 5.18
CA MET A 74 -1.18 -11.97 5.10
C MET A 74 -0.56 -10.61 4.74
N SER A 75 0.46 -10.21 5.50
CA SER A 75 1.16 -8.95 5.27
C SER A 75 1.90 -8.97 3.92
N VAL A 76 1.74 -7.87 3.18
CA VAL A 76 2.58 -7.54 2.04
C VAL A 76 4.05 -7.54 2.48
N LYS A 77 4.92 -8.22 1.74
CA LYS A 77 6.34 -8.34 2.08
C LYS A 77 7.21 -8.21 0.85
N TYR A 78 8.23 -7.37 0.95
CA TYR A 78 9.26 -7.32 -0.07
C TYR A 78 10.02 -8.66 -0.16
N PRO A 79 10.34 -9.14 -1.37
CA PRO A 79 11.21 -10.29 -1.53
C PRO A 79 12.57 -10.03 -0.85
N LYS A 80 13.24 -11.11 -0.46
CA LYS A 80 14.58 -11.03 0.11
C LYS A 80 15.50 -10.24 -0.85
N ASP A 81 16.38 -9.43 -0.26
CA ASP A 81 17.39 -8.63 -0.97
C ASP A 81 16.82 -7.50 -1.86
N ALA A 82 15.50 -7.28 -1.86
CA ALA A 82 14.92 -6.08 -2.43
C ALA A 82 15.48 -4.85 -1.70
N ARG A 83 15.98 -3.87 -2.45
CA ARG A 83 16.45 -2.59 -1.92
C ARG A 83 15.87 -1.44 -2.73
N TYR A 84 15.98 -0.23 -2.21
CA TYR A 84 15.57 0.98 -2.91
C TYR A 84 16.63 2.06 -2.71
N ILE A 85 16.69 2.99 -3.66
CA ILE A 85 17.60 4.14 -3.59
C ILE A 85 17.00 5.13 -2.59
N VAL A 86 17.70 5.37 -1.49
CA VAL A 86 17.29 6.29 -0.41
C VAL A 86 17.44 7.73 -0.84
N LYS A 87 18.53 8.03 -1.56
CA LYS A 87 18.89 9.38 -1.97
C LYS A 87 19.57 9.35 -3.33
N TYR A 88 18.81 9.78 -4.34
CA TYR A 88 19.36 10.22 -5.63
C TYR A 88 18.28 11.03 -6.36
N MET A 89 18.21 12.32 -6.08
CA MET A 89 17.58 13.27 -7.01
C MET A 89 18.66 14.27 -7.39
N PRO A 90 19.12 14.32 -8.65
CA PRO A 90 19.93 15.45 -9.08
C PRO A 90 19.10 16.73 -8.90
N SER A 91 19.46 17.54 -7.90
CA SER A 91 18.99 18.91 -7.81
C SER A 91 19.75 19.76 -8.86
N PRO A 92 19.31 20.98 -9.16
CA PRO A 92 20.07 21.88 -10.04
C PRO A 92 21.54 22.08 -9.60
N ASP A 93 21.82 21.92 -8.31
CA ASP A 93 23.16 22.02 -7.72
C ASP A 93 23.91 20.68 -7.60
N PHE A 94 23.43 19.62 -8.28
CA PHE A 94 24.04 18.30 -8.21
C PHE A 94 25.45 18.32 -8.84
N ASN A 95 26.46 18.08 -8.02
CA ASN A 95 27.83 17.86 -8.48
C ASN A 95 28.10 16.35 -8.60
N PRO A 96 28.28 15.79 -9.81
CA PRO A 96 28.56 14.36 -9.99
C PRO A 96 29.90 13.91 -9.40
N GLU A 97 30.84 14.84 -9.18
CA GLU A 97 32.15 14.57 -8.56
C GLU A 97 32.09 14.61 -7.02
N SER A 98 30.93 14.93 -6.43
CA SER A 98 30.76 14.94 -4.98
C SER A 98 30.87 13.52 -4.40
N PRO A 99 31.48 13.30 -3.22
CA PRO A 99 31.42 12.03 -2.52
C PRO A 99 29.99 11.52 -2.24
N THR A 100 29.01 12.43 -2.24
CA THR A 100 27.57 12.14 -2.08
C THR A 100 26.83 11.88 -3.39
N ALA A 101 27.53 11.86 -4.52
CA ALA A 101 26.97 11.62 -5.84
C ALA A 101 26.73 10.13 -6.14
N GLN A 102 27.16 9.22 -5.25
CA GLN A 102 26.88 7.80 -5.36
C GLN A 102 25.48 7.47 -4.81
N PRO A 103 24.70 6.60 -5.47
CA PRO A 103 23.41 6.17 -4.94
C PRO A 103 23.57 5.47 -3.59
N GLU A 104 22.77 5.88 -2.61
CA GLU A 104 22.65 5.19 -1.33
C GLU A 104 21.47 4.22 -1.38
N TYR A 105 21.67 2.97 -0.94
CA TYR A 105 20.62 1.95 -0.91
C TYR A 105 20.22 1.58 0.52
N ALA A 106 18.94 1.27 0.71
CA ALA A 106 18.45 0.60 1.90
C ALA A 106 17.64 -0.64 1.53
N ASN A 107 17.69 -1.65 2.39
CA ASN A 107 16.85 -2.82 2.26
C ASN A 107 15.37 -2.42 2.35
N ALA A 108 14.56 -2.96 1.44
CA ALA A 108 13.14 -2.69 1.39
C ALA A 108 12.41 -3.51 2.45
N THR A 109 11.69 -2.81 3.32
CA THR A 109 10.71 -3.39 4.24
C THR A 109 9.46 -2.53 4.20
N VAL A 110 8.29 -3.13 4.39
CA VAL A 110 7.02 -2.42 4.28
C VAL A 110 6.82 -1.58 5.55
N TYR A 111 6.94 -0.26 5.42
CA TYR A 111 6.66 0.68 6.51
C TYR A 111 5.20 1.10 6.55
N LYS A 112 4.50 1.07 5.40
CA LYS A 112 3.08 1.40 5.30
C LYS A 112 2.48 0.79 4.05
N ILE A 113 1.18 0.52 4.09
CA ILE A 113 0.36 0.27 2.90
C ILE A 113 -0.52 1.52 2.73
N TRP A 114 -0.25 2.31 1.69
CA TRP A 114 -0.88 3.61 1.46
C TRP A 114 -2.25 3.51 0.81
N ASN A 115 -2.42 2.52 -0.07
CA ASN A 115 -3.59 2.41 -0.91
C ASN A 115 -3.83 0.96 -1.32
N ILE A 116 -5.10 0.62 -1.51
CA ILE A 116 -5.55 -0.63 -2.10
C ILE A 116 -6.46 -0.28 -3.27
N ALA A 117 -6.23 -0.91 -4.41
CA ALA A 117 -7.08 -0.81 -5.57
C ALA A 117 -7.50 -2.20 -6.05
N PHE A 118 -8.62 -2.24 -6.77
CA PHE A 118 -9.27 -3.47 -7.20
C PHE A 118 -9.11 -3.65 -8.71
N GLY A 119 -8.99 -4.89 -9.16
CA GLY A 119 -9.14 -5.22 -10.58
C GLY A 119 -10.54 -4.92 -11.10
N ASN A 120 -10.75 -5.10 -12.40
CA ASN A 120 -12.07 -4.92 -12.98
C ASN A 120 -13.03 -6.10 -12.64
N ALA A 121 -14.28 -6.00 -13.06
CA ALA A 121 -15.33 -6.99 -12.79
C ALA A 121 -15.02 -8.41 -13.31
N HIS A 122 -14.18 -8.54 -14.34
CA HIS A 122 -13.74 -9.84 -14.89
C HIS A 122 -12.50 -10.40 -14.19
N GLN A 123 -12.00 -9.73 -13.15
CA GLN A 123 -10.81 -10.12 -12.40
C GLN A 123 -11.08 -10.15 -10.89
N PRO A 124 -12.08 -10.90 -10.39
CA PRO A 124 -12.55 -10.79 -9.01
C PRO A 124 -11.45 -10.97 -7.94
N GLY A 125 -10.47 -11.84 -8.16
CA GLY A 125 -9.34 -12.04 -7.24
C GLY A 125 -8.21 -11.00 -7.36
N ARG A 126 -8.24 -10.12 -8.37
CA ARG A 126 -7.16 -9.16 -8.63
C ARG A 126 -7.25 -7.96 -7.68
N LEU A 127 -6.19 -7.73 -6.92
CA LEU A 127 -6.00 -6.53 -6.09
C LEU A 127 -4.60 -5.95 -6.28
N TYR A 128 -4.45 -4.68 -5.94
CA TYR A 128 -3.20 -3.94 -5.97
C TYR A 128 -2.98 -3.23 -4.65
N ALA A 129 -1.75 -3.26 -4.13
CA ALA A 129 -1.36 -2.55 -2.91
C ALA A 129 -0.14 -1.67 -3.17
N GLY A 130 -0.25 -0.39 -2.83
CA GLY A 130 0.86 0.57 -2.87
C GLY A 130 1.49 0.73 -1.49
N THR A 131 2.82 0.69 -1.40
CA THR A 131 3.54 0.69 -0.11
C THR A 131 4.46 1.90 0.11
N ILE A 132 4.99 2.03 1.33
CA ILE A 132 6.26 2.72 1.62
C ILE A 132 7.32 1.67 1.98
N PRO A 133 8.52 1.69 1.38
CA PRO A 133 8.93 2.50 0.23
C PRO A 133 8.03 2.23 -0.98
N GLY A 134 8.10 3.11 -2.00
CA GLY A 134 7.17 3.07 -3.13
C GLY A 134 7.32 1.80 -3.97
N GLY A 135 6.46 0.81 -3.74
CA GLY A 135 6.35 -0.42 -4.52
C GLY A 135 4.88 -0.76 -4.80
N LEU A 136 4.64 -1.46 -5.91
CA LEU A 136 3.34 -1.98 -6.28
C LEU A 136 3.33 -3.49 -6.08
N PHE A 137 2.42 -3.97 -5.25
CA PHE A 137 2.16 -5.39 -5.07
C PHE A 137 0.84 -5.76 -5.71
N VAL A 138 0.76 -7.01 -6.16
CA VAL A 138 -0.40 -7.56 -6.87
C VAL A 138 -0.81 -8.85 -6.19
N SER A 139 -2.10 -9.02 -6.02
CA SER A 139 -2.71 -10.29 -5.62
C SER A 139 -3.66 -10.73 -6.73
N ASP A 140 -3.78 -12.05 -6.94
CA ASP A 140 -4.73 -12.67 -7.86
C ASP A 140 -5.72 -13.61 -7.15
N ASP A 141 -5.62 -13.72 -5.81
CA ASP A 141 -6.37 -14.66 -4.99
C ASP A 141 -7.20 -13.99 -3.88
N GLY A 142 -7.61 -12.74 -4.12
CA GLY A 142 -8.44 -11.99 -3.18
C GLY A 142 -7.65 -11.38 -2.01
N GLY A 143 -6.34 -11.19 -2.19
CA GLY A 143 -5.46 -10.60 -1.18
C GLY A 143 -4.91 -11.61 -0.17
N ASN A 144 -5.02 -12.91 -0.44
CA ASN A 144 -4.46 -13.95 0.43
C ASN A 144 -2.94 -14.06 0.24
N THR A 145 -2.45 -13.87 -0.98
CA THR A 145 -1.03 -13.76 -1.30
C THR A 145 -0.74 -12.52 -2.14
N TRP A 146 0.49 -12.02 -2.04
CA TRP A 146 0.93 -10.78 -2.68
C TRP A 146 2.30 -10.95 -3.33
N GLU A 147 2.43 -10.50 -4.57
CA GLU A 147 3.67 -10.50 -5.33
C GLU A 147 4.09 -9.08 -5.68
N LEU A 148 5.38 -8.78 -5.54
CA LEU A 148 5.93 -7.50 -5.98
C LEU A 148 5.86 -7.44 -7.52
N ASN A 149 5.31 -6.36 -8.07
CA ASN A 149 5.40 -6.06 -9.49
C ASN A 149 6.86 -5.74 -9.86
N ARG A 150 7.62 -6.79 -10.19
CA ARG A 150 9.05 -6.70 -10.52
C ARG A 150 9.33 -5.77 -11.71
N PRO A 151 8.55 -5.77 -12.80
CA PRO A 151 8.76 -4.82 -13.90
C PRO A 151 8.71 -3.36 -13.47
N LEU A 152 7.75 -2.96 -12.62
CA LEU A 152 7.69 -1.58 -12.11
C LEU A 152 8.76 -1.31 -11.06
N TRP A 153 9.08 -2.28 -10.20
CA TRP A 153 10.12 -2.13 -9.19
C TRP A 153 11.49 -1.90 -9.82
N ASN A 154 11.84 -2.73 -10.81
CA ASN A 154 13.11 -2.69 -11.55
C ASN A 154 13.06 -1.79 -12.79
N HIS A 155 12.07 -0.90 -12.89
CA HIS A 155 11.94 -0.04 -14.05
C HIS A 155 13.18 0.86 -14.19
N HIS A 156 13.63 1.09 -15.42
CA HIS A 156 14.86 1.87 -15.68
C HIS A 156 14.80 3.27 -15.05
N SER A 157 13.63 3.92 -15.03
CA SER A 157 13.42 5.23 -14.40
C SER A 157 13.55 5.22 -12.87
N ARG A 158 13.79 4.05 -12.26
CA ARG A 158 14.05 3.85 -10.84
C ARG A 158 15.47 3.33 -10.57
N GLY A 159 16.34 3.36 -11.57
CA GLY A 159 17.71 2.87 -11.48
C GLY A 159 17.95 1.45 -12.02
N GLY A 160 16.94 0.78 -12.58
CA GLY A 160 17.12 -0.57 -13.13
C GLY A 160 16.98 -1.66 -12.07
N ASP A 161 17.83 -2.69 -12.08
CA ASP A 161 17.67 -3.86 -11.20
C ASP A 161 17.93 -3.52 -9.71
N LEU A 162 16.85 -3.41 -8.93
CA LEU A 162 16.93 -3.07 -7.51
C LEU A 162 17.16 -4.30 -6.61
N PHE A 163 17.68 -5.40 -7.18
CA PHE A 163 18.15 -6.57 -6.44
C PHE A 163 19.66 -6.82 -6.60
N ALA A 164 20.29 -6.29 -7.64
CA ALA A 164 21.69 -6.54 -7.97
C ALA A 164 22.32 -5.38 -8.76
N GLY A 165 23.65 -5.31 -8.82
CA GLY A 165 24.38 -4.28 -9.58
C GLY A 165 24.27 -2.86 -8.99
N ASP A 166 24.75 -1.86 -9.71
CA ASP A 166 24.55 -0.47 -9.34
C ASP A 166 23.43 0.15 -10.18
N ALA A 167 22.63 1.00 -9.55
CA ALA A 167 21.58 1.73 -10.20
C ALA A 167 22.15 2.59 -11.32
N THR A 168 21.49 2.55 -12.47
CA THR A 168 21.78 3.49 -13.54
C THR A 168 21.35 4.88 -13.06
N THR A 169 22.26 5.84 -13.02
CA THR A 169 22.09 7.19 -12.42
C THR A 169 20.99 8.05 -13.05
N GLU A 170 20.23 7.57 -14.04
CA GLU A 170 19.20 8.35 -14.72
C GLU A 170 17.79 8.02 -14.20
N ASN A 171 17.35 8.70 -13.14
CA ASN A 171 15.93 8.82 -12.86
C ASN A 171 15.29 9.77 -13.88
N ARG A 172 14.68 9.22 -14.93
CA ARG A 172 13.95 9.99 -15.94
C ARG A 172 12.53 10.29 -15.43
N TRP A 173 12.36 11.47 -14.85
CA TRP A 173 11.04 12.07 -14.63
C TRP A 173 10.59 12.68 -15.97
N TYR A 174 9.57 12.10 -16.59
CA TYR A 174 8.93 12.65 -17.79
C TYR A 174 7.89 13.70 -17.43
#